data_AF-A0A967K326-F1
#
_entry.id   AF-A0A967K326-F1
#
_cell.length_a   1.000
_cell.length_b   1.000
_cell.length_c   1.000
_cell.angle_alpha   90.00
_cell.angle_beta   90.00
_cell.angle_gamma   90.00
#
_symmetry.space_group_name_H-M   'P 1'
#
loop_
_entity.id
_entity.type
_entity.pdbx_description
1 polymer ?
#
loop_
_entity_poly.entity_id
_entity_poly.type
_entity_poly.pdbx_seq_one_letter_code
_entity_poly.pdbx_strand_id
1 'polypeptide(L)' 'MSPICTPDCKGFCPICGENLNLKTCDCQVETVDPRLEPLKKLLDDLEK' A
#
# COMPACT_ATOMS: atom_id res chain seq x y z
N MET A 1 -4.18 -18.44 14.41
CA MET A 1 -3.44 -18.16 13.15
C MET A 1 -2.14 -17.49 13.56
N SER A 2 -1.00 -18.13 13.29
CA SER A 2 0.31 -17.56 13.65
C SER A 2 0.88 -16.81 12.44
N PRO A 3 1.37 -15.57 12.59
CA PRO A 3 1.98 -14.84 11.49
C PRO A 3 3.25 -15.54 11.03
N ILE A 4 3.42 -15.67 9.71
CA ILE A 4 4.61 -16.27 9.08
C ILE A 4 5.72 -15.25 8.80
N CYS A 5 5.39 -13.96 8.83
CA CYS A 5 6.35 -12.87 8.68
C CYS A 5 6.86 -12.39 10.03
N THR A 6 8.12 -11.96 10.06
CA THR A 6 8.66 -11.18 11.18
C THR A 6 8.09 -9.75 11.16
N PRO A 7 8.14 -9.01 12.27
CA PRO A 7 7.63 -7.63 12.33
C PRO A 7 8.32 -6.66 11.36
N ASP A 8 9.56 -6.96 10.96
CA ASP A 8 10.39 -6.16 10.07
C ASP A 8 10.34 -6.60 8.59
N CYS A 9 9.53 -7.61 8.26
CA CYS A 9 9.36 -8.07 6.89
C CYS A 9 8.79 -6.96 6.01
N LYS A 10 9.57 -6.53 5.00
CA LYS A 10 9.19 -5.47 4.06
C LYS A 10 8.21 -5.96 2.97
N GLY A 11 7.98 -7.27 2.89
CA GLY A 11 7.10 -7.89 1.91
C GLY A 11 7.58 -7.75 0.46
N PHE A 12 6.63 -7.76 -0.46
CA PHE A 12 6.86 -7.63 -1.90
C PHE A 12 6.24 -6.33 -2.42
N CYS A 13 6.81 -5.78 -3.49
CA CYS A 13 6.24 -4.63 -4.18
C CYS A 13 4.85 -5.01 -4.76
N PRO A 14 3.78 -4.26 -4.45
CA PRO A 14 2.44 -4.58 -4.94
C PRO A 14 2.27 -4.32 -6.45
N ILE A 15 3.23 -3.64 -7.09
CA ILE A 15 3.19 -3.28 -8.50
C ILE A 15 3.98 -4.29 -9.34
N CYS A 16 5.21 -4.61 -8.96
CA CYS A 16 6.10 -5.46 -9.76
C CYS A 16 6.47 -6.81 -9.12
N GLY A 17 6.11 -7.04 -7.86
CA GLY A 17 6.39 -8.28 -7.15
C GLY A 17 7.84 -8.44 -6.67
N GLU A 18 8.67 -7.40 -6.74
CA GLU A 18 10.05 -7.44 -6.24
C GLU A 18 10.10 -7.67 -4.73
N ASN A 19 11.07 -8.47 -4.26
CA ASN A 19 11.24 -8.72 -2.83
C ASN A 19 11.96 -7.53 -2.16
N LEU A 20 11.21 -6.74 -1.41
CA LEU A 20 11.70 -5.52 -0.77
C LEU A 20 12.68 -5.78 0.38
N ASN A 21 12.79 -7.04 0.82
CA ASN A 21 13.81 -7.46 1.78
C ASN A 21 15.19 -7.61 1.13
N LEU A 22 15.26 -7.82 -0.19
CA LEU A 22 16.51 -8.00 -0.93
C LEU A 22 16.98 -6.70 -1.60
N LYS A 23 16.06 -5.96 -2.22
CA LYS A 23 16.35 -4.68 -2.88
C LYS A 23 15.11 -3.81 -3.00
N THR A 24 15.33 -2.52 -3.22
CA THR A 24 14.26 -1.56 -3.51
C THR A 24 13.87 -1.59 -5.00
N CYS A 25 12.71 -1.05 -5.31
CA CYS A 25 12.25 -0.80 -6.68
C CYS A 25 11.78 0.65 -6.82
N ASP A 26 11.77 1.16 -8.05
CA ASP A 26 11.35 2.55 -8.35
C ASP A 26 9.86 2.67 -8.73
N CYS A 27 9.05 1.64 -8.43
CA CYS A 27 7.62 1.69 -8.71
C CYS A 27 6.95 2.81 -7.90
N GLN A 28 6.23 3.69 -8.59
CA GLN A 28 5.39 4.70 -7.94
C GLN A 28 4.09 4.03 -7.46
N VAL A 29 3.96 3.89 -6.14
CA VAL A 29 2.71 3.48 -5.53
C VAL A 29 1.79 4.68 -5.47
N GLU A 30 0.74 4.69 -6.28
CA GLU A 30 -0.34 5.67 -6.12
C GLU A 30 -0.94 5.51 -4.72
N THR A 31 -1.00 6.62 -3.99
CA THR A 31 -1.45 6.63 -2.60
C THR A 31 -2.96 6.51 -2.46
N VAL A 32 -3.71 6.68 -3.55
CA VAL A 32 -5.17 6.60 -3.58
C VAL A 32 -5.54 5.49 -4.57
N ASP A 33 -6.15 4.43 -4.06
CA ASP A 33 -6.77 3.43 -4.93
C ASP A 33 -7.95 4.09 -5.65
N PRO A 34 -8.01 4.08 -7.00
CA PRO A 34 -9.08 4.74 -7.74
C PRO A 34 -10.49 4.28 -7.33
N ARG A 35 -10.62 3.03 -6.87
CA ARG A 35 -11.91 2.49 -6.40
C ARG A 35 -12.40 3.16 -5.12
N LEU A 36 -11.49 3.78 -4.37
CA LEU A 36 -11.76 4.46 -3.10
C LEU A 36 -11.87 5.98 -3.25
N GLU A 37 -11.73 6.54 -4.46
CA GLU A 37 -11.91 7.98 -4.71
C GLU A 37 -13.26 8.53 -4.21
N PRO A 38 -14.40 7.83 -4.37
CA PRO A 38 -15.67 8.28 -3.80
C PRO A 38 -15.64 8.41 -2.27
N LEU A 39 -14.89 7.53 -1.59
CA LEU A 39 -14.76 7.57 -0.14
C LEU A 39 -13.92 8.75 0.32
N LYS A 40 -12.86 9.10 -0.41
CA LYS A 40 -12.08 10.31 -0.16
C LYS A 40 -12.98 11.55 -0.21
N LYS A 41 -13.81 11.67 -1.24
CA LYS A 41 -14.76 12.78 -1.37
C LYS A 41 -15.72 12.86 -0.18
N LEU A 42 -16.22 11.71 0.30
CA LEU A 42 -17.08 11.67 1.48
C LEU A 42 -16.36 12.19 2.74
N LEU A 43 -15.08 11.84 2.94
CA LEU A 43 -14.29 12.38 4.06
C LEU A 43 -14.12 13.90 3.94
N ASP A 44 -13.75 14.39 2.76
CA ASP A 44 -13.57 15.83 2.49
C ASP A 44 -14.87 16.62 2.74
N ASP A 45 -16.04 16.01 2.54
CA ASP A 45 -17.34 16.62 2.79
C ASP A 45 -17.75 16.59 4.28
N LEU A 46 -17.24 15.64 5.07
CA LEU A 46 -17.51 15.53 6.51
C LEU A 46 -16.61 16.46 7.35
N GLU A 47 -15.48 16.91 6.82
CA GLU A 47 -14.55 17.84 7.48
C GLU A 47 -14.94 19.32 7.30
N LYS A 48 -16.03 19.60 6.55
CA LYS A 48 -16.61 20.94 6.37
C LYS A 48 -17.64 21.26 7.46
#